data_AF-U2RBH2-F1
#
_entry.id   AF-U2RBH2-F1
#
_cell.length_a   1.000
_cell.length_b   1.000
_cell.length_c   1.000
_cell.angle_alpha   90.00
_cell.angle_beta   90.00
_cell.angle_gamma   90.00
#
_symmetry.space_group_name_H-M   'P 1'
#
loop_
_entity.id
_entity.type
_entity.pdbx_description
1 polymer ?
#
loop_
_entity_poly.entity_id
_entity_poly.type
_entity_poly.pdbx_seq_one_letter_code
_entity_poly.pdbx_strand_id
1 'polypeptide(L)' 'MDIDKETEKILTEVYNVFGEYSACGLRNLTHTEKPYVETKINNVIPQDLMKESFKENYV' A
#
# COMPACT_ATOMS: atom_id res chain seq x y z
N MET A 1 -25.76 -6.98 -15.13
CA MET A 1 -24.84 -7.00 -16.30
C MET A 1 -23.69 -7.83 -15.81
N ASP A 2 -23.60 -9.08 -16.26
CA ASP A 2 -22.58 -10.01 -15.78
C ASP A 2 -21.31 -9.82 -16.62
N ILE A 3 -20.18 -9.64 -15.95
CA ILE A 3 -18.87 -9.58 -16.59
C ILE A 3 -18.43 -11.02 -16.81
N ASP A 4 -18.01 -11.36 -18.03
CA ASP A 4 -17.49 -12.71 -18.31
C ASP A 4 -16.12 -12.92 -17.65
N LYS A 5 -15.76 -14.19 -17.46
CA LYS A 5 -14.54 -14.56 -16.71
C LYS A 5 -13.25 -14.05 -17.36
N GLU A 6 -13.21 -13.95 -18.69
CA GLU A 6 -12.01 -13.47 -19.37
C GLU A 6 -11.85 -11.97 -19.16
N THR A 7 -12.95 -11.22 -19.26
CA THR A 7 -12.96 -9.79 -18.94
C THR A 7 -12.58 -9.52 -17.48
N GLU A 8 -13.14 -10.27 -16.51
CA GLU A 8 -12.78 -10.14 -15.09
C GLU A 8 -11.28 -10.41 -14.86
N LYS A 9 -10.74 -11.46 -15.49
CA LYS A 9 -9.33 -11.80 -15.41
C LYS A 9 -8.44 -10.68 -15.93
N ILE A 10 -8.72 -10.15 -17.12
CA ILE A 10 -7.93 -9.06 -17.72
C ILE A 10 -7.99 -7.81 -16.83
N LEU A 11 -9.17 -7.45 -16.31
CA LEU A 11 -9.32 -6.30 -15.41
C LEU A 11 -8.52 -6.49 -14.11
N THR A 12 -8.50 -7.71 -13.57
CA THR A 12 -7.71 -8.05 -12.38
C THR A 12 -6.21 -7.95 -12.68
N GLU A 13 -5.74 -8.46 -13.81
CA GLU A 13 -4.33 -8.37 -14.22
C GLU A 13 -3.89 -6.90 -14.39
N VAL A 14 -4.70 -6.08 -15.08
CA VAL A 14 -4.45 -4.64 -15.21
C VAL A 14 -4.40 -3.97 -13.84
N TYR A 15 -5.36 -4.27 -12.97
CA TYR A 15 -5.37 -3.73 -11.61
C TYR A 15 -4.13 -4.14 -10.82
N ASN A 16 -3.71 -5.41 -10.91
CA ASN A 16 -2.54 -5.90 -10.17
C ASN A 16 -1.24 -5.26 -10.68
N VAL A 17 -1.13 -4.97 -11.98
CA VAL A 17 0.06 -4.35 -12.58
C VAL A 17 0.12 -2.85 -12.28
N PHE A 18 -1.00 -2.13 -12.36
CA PHE A 18 -1.00 -0.66 -12.28
C PHE A 18 -1.56 -0.11 -10.97
N GLY A 19 -2.18 -0.95 -10.16
CA GLY A 19 -2.88 -0.56 -8.93
C GLY A 19 -1.97 -0.27 -7.74
N GLU A 20 -0.70 -0.67 -7.79
CA GLU A 20 0.27 -0.46 -6.71
C GLU A 20 0.42 1.02 -6.32
N TYR A 21 0.45 1.92 -7.32
CA TYR A 21 0.55 3.37 -7.10
C TYR A 21 -0.81 4.09 -7.08
N SER A 22 -1.92 3.34 -7.12
CA SER A 22 -3.24 3.92 -6.88
C SER A 22 -3.36 4.36 -5.41
N ALA A 23 -4.35 5.20 -5.10
CA ALA A 23 -4.61 5.60 -3.71
C ALA A 23 -4.81 4.39 -2.77
N CYS A 24 -5.48 3.33 -3.24
CA CYS A 24 -5.67 2.09 -2.48
C CYS A 24 -4.35 1.30 -2.33
N GLY A 25 -3.55 1.24 -3.40
CA GLY A 25 -2.24 0.58 -3.39
C GLY A 25 -1.28 1.24 -2.41
N LEU A 26 -1.15 2.57 -2.47
CA LEU A 26 -0.32 3.35 -1.55
C LEU A 26 -0.79 3.19 -0.10
N ARG A 27 -2.11 3.22 0.17
CA ARG A 27 -2.65 2.94 1.51
C ARG A 27 -2.23 1.54 2.00
N ASN A 28 -2.35 0.53 1.15
CA ASN A 28 -1.97 -0.83 1.52
C ASN A 28 -0.47 -0.96 1.74
N LEU A 29 0.36 -0.27 0.94
CA LEU A 29 1.80 -0.19 1.13
C LEU A 29 2.13 0.41 2.51
N THR A 30 1.57 1.58 2.84
CA THR A 30 1.77 2.21 4.17
C THR A 30 1.41 1.27 5.32
N HIS A 31 0.39 0.42 5.17
CA HIS A 31 0.01 -0.56 6.20
C HIS A 31 1.01 -1.71 6.40
N THR A 32 1.94 -1.89 5.47
CA THR A 32 3.06 -2.83 5.60
C THR A 32 4.34 -2.18 6.12
N GLU A 33 4.40 -0.84 6.12
CA GLU A 33 5.60 -0.12 6.52
C GLU A 33 5.78 -0.07 8.05
N LYS A 34 7.04 -0.12 8.47
CA LYS A 34 7.46 -0.10 9.88
C LYS A 34 6.77 0.99 10.72
N PRO A 35 6.67 2.27 10.27
CA PRO A 35 6.06 3.31 11.09
C PRO A 35 4.59 3.04 11.39
N TYR A 36 3.86 2.41 10.47
CA TYR A 36 2.47 2.01 10.69
C TYR A 36 2.36 0.80 11.60
N VAL A 37 3.19 -0.23 11.37
CA VAL A 37 3.14 -1.50 12.12
C VAL A 37 3.56 -1.32 13.58
N GLU A 38 4.57 -0.50 13.86
CA GLU A 38 5.11 -0.32 15.21
C GLU A 38 4.36 0.73 16.04
N THR A 39 3.64 1.64 15.38
CA THR A 39 2.82 2.63 16.09
C THR A 39 1.56 1.97 16.62
N LYS A 40 1.34 2.05 17.94
CA LYS A 40 0.13 1.54 18.56
C LYS A 40 -1.12 2.17 17.93
N ILE A 41 -2.15 1.35 17.71
CA ILE A 41 -3.46 1.80 17.21
C ILE A 41 -3.97 3.00 18.03
N ASN A 42 -4.49 4.01 17.34
CA ASN A 42 -4.97 5.29 17.89
C ASN A 42 -3.87 6.23 18.44
N ASN A 43 -2.60 5.98 18.13
CA ASN A 43 -1.51 6.91 18.43
C ASN A 43 -1.01 7.62 17.16
N VAL A 44 -0.36 8.77 17.38
CA VAL A 44 0.34 9.51 16.31
C VAL A 44 1.64 8.78 15.98
N ILE A 45 1.88 8.55 14.68
CA ILE A 45 3.14 7.98 14.18
C ILE A 45 4.28 8.97 14.43
N PRO A 46 5.35 8.60 15.15
CA PRO A 46 6.48 9.50 15.41
C PRO A 46 7.20 9.92 14.13
N GLN A 47 7.55 11.20 14.01
CA GLN A 47 8.27 11.72 12.83
C GLN A 47 9.67 11.12 12.68
N ASP A 48 10.37 10.88 13.79
CA ASP A 48 11.70 10.26 13.75
C ASP A 48 11.63 8.83 13.21
N LEU A 49 10.60 8.06 13.59
CA LEU A 49 10.38 6.72 13.07
C LEU A 49 10.11 6.71 11.56
N MET A 50 9.31 7.64 11.06
CA MET A 50 9.09 7.81 9.61
C MET A 50 10.39 8.15 8.88
N LYS A 51 11.20 9.04 9.44
CA LYS A 51 12.47 9.47 8.85
C LYS A 51 13.51 8.35 8.82
N GLU A 52 13.63 7.59 9.91
CA GLU A 52 14.51 6.43 10.00
C GLU A 52 14.08 5.35 9.00
N SER A 53 12.80 4.97 9.00
CA SER A 53 12.28 3.97 8.06
C SER A 53 12.47 4.39 6.60
N PHE A 54 12.29 5.68 6.27
CA PHE A 54 12.51 6.16 4.91
C PHE A 54 13.98 6.01 4.48
N LYS A 55 14.92 6.41 5.36
CA LYS A 55 16.35 6.26 5.10
C LYS A 55 16.78 4.81 4.97
N GLU A 56 16.23 3.92 5.77
CA GLU A 56 16.59 2.49 5.75
C GLU A 56 16.15 1.79 4.45
N ASN A 57 15.02 2.19 3.86
CA ASN A 57 14.39 1.45 2.76
C ASN A 57 14.54 2.11 1.37
N TYR A 58 14.81 3.41 1.29
CA TYR A 58 14.70 4.16 0.01
C TYR A 58 15.88 5.10 -0.32
N VAL A 59 16.86 5.25 0.57
CA VAL A 59 18.04 6.12 0.37
C VAL A 59 19.31 5.30 0.56
#